data_AF-A0A7C4JKZ8-F1
#
_entry.id   AF-A0A7C4JKZ8-F1
#
_cell.length_a   1.000
_cell.length_b   1.000
_cell.length_c   1.000
_cell.angle_alpha   90.00
_cell.angle_beta   90.00
_cell.angle_gamma   90.00
#
_symmetry.space_group_name_H-M   'P 1'
#
loop_
_entity.id
_entity.type
_entity.pdbx_description
1 polymer ?
#
loop_
_entity_poly.entity_id
_entity_poly.type
_entity_poly.pdbx_seq_one_letter_code
_entity_poly.pdbx_strand_id
1 'polypeptide(L)'
;MNKGVSKALECVDKCESSDDIRKCFINCYLNDRVSEPLNWIEELNVIVRKVIESYGLAKITFSKEFTSFIENPVQHLIKKLFIYTHDYRNGRLNREDYAKKAMMVINTSLRTNMRLTYQNWCMLTLIKQLGDIGGSLVYPEHNVLNLERSGKQRLRTIPPNFIINIPNKGDLSFYIEAPRPIAWEDTSDLKKTWNLYTALRPDLMIYGGRVYDIVNVSSNPPVLKPDLIIEIKELSDWYNRTRDVKGPLAKPLTAEEWRNRWIEGLWSNLAEVLGARRKEYSKKIVLRGLRIREVKIVELYRSIYSPRSMILVSKEKIPDDVRFELESHNIEVVHGVGFREELLKPVVNRMLDYAKETGEYVIRIYDKELAELIIKLKELWENKLIELNAIKKLLESSENYISST
;
A
#
# COMPACT_ATOMS: atom_id res chain seq x y z
N MET A 1 -12.13 -17.36 -30.90
CA MET A 1 -11.19 -16.35 -30.35
C MET A 1 -11.74 -15.78 -29.05
N ASN A 2 -10.89 -15.48 -28.06
CA ASN A 2 -11.29 -14.76 -26.85
C ASN A 2 -11.81 -13.36 -27.27
N LYS A 3 -13.02 -12.97 -26.84
CA LYS A 3 -13.68 -11.70 -27.27
C LYS A 3 -12.77 -10.48 -27.11
N GLY A 4 -11.94 -10.45 -26.07
CA GLY A 4 -10.97 -9.36 -25.85
C GLY A 4 -9.88 -9.27 -26.92
N VAL A 5 -9.41 -10.42 -27.42
CA VAL A 5 -8.37 -10.48 -28.46
C VAL A 5 -8.92 -10.05 -29.82
N SER A 6 -10.17 -10.41 -30.14
CA SER A 6 -10.84 -9.94 -31.37
C SER A 6 -10.94 -8.42 -31.40
N LYS A 7 -11.45 -7.82 -30.30
CA LYS A 7 -11.54 -6.36 -30.17
C LYS A 7 -10.17 -5.70 -30.26
N ALA A 8 -9.16 -6.26 -29.60
CA ALA A 8 -7.80 -5.73 -29.66
C ALA A 8 -7.27 -5.74 -31.10
N LEU A 9 -7.48 -6.82 -31.85
CA LEU A 9 -7.07 -6.95 -33.25
C LEU A 9 -7.73 -5.90 -34.14
N GLU A 10 -9.05 -5.72 -34.03
CA GLU A 10 -9.80 -4.68 -34.75
C GLU A 10 -9.26 -3.28 -34.46
N CYS A 11 -8.88 -3.01 -33.20
CA CYS A 11 -8.28 -1.74 -32.81
C CYS A 11 -6.85 -1.55 -33.34
N VAL A 12 -6.08 -2.62 -33.55
CA VAL A 12 -4.79 -2.49 -34.25
C VAL A 12 -5.02 -2.06 -35.69
N ASP A 13 -5.92 -2.72 -36.41
CA ASP A 13 -6.22 -2.42 -37.83
C ASP A 13 -6.67 -0.98 -38.01
N LYS A 14 -7.60 -0.53 -37.15
CA LYS A 14 -8.13 0.83 -37.21
C LYS A 14 -7.07 1.90 -36.96
N CYS A 15 -6.03 1.56 -36.20
CA CYS A 15 -5.04 2.51 -35.71
C CYS A 15 -3.69 2.40 -36.42
N GLU A 16 -3.52 1.46 -37.35
CA GLU A 16 -2.25 1.17 -38.01
C GLU A 16 -1.69 2.39 -38.76
N SER A 17 -2.57 3.16 -39.41
CA SER A 17 -2.22 4.39 -40.12
C SER A 17 -2.17 5.63 -39.22
N SER A 18 -2.34 5.49 -37.90
CA SER A 18 -2.32 6.63 -36.97
C SER A 18 -0.90 7.05 -36.62
N ASP A 19 -0.65 8.37 -36.64
CA ASP A 19 0.63 8.96 -36.19
C ASP A 19 1.02 8.48 -34.79
N ASP A 20 0.03 8.41 -33.88
CA ASP A 20 0.17 7.80 -32.56
C ASP A 20 -0.77 6.60 -32.37
N ILE A 21 -0.37 5.48 -32.96
CA ILE A 21 -1.02 4.17 -32.83
C ILE A 21 -1.34 3.82 -31.37
N ARG A 22 -0.54 4.22 -30.38
CA ARG A 22 -0.78 3.92 -28.94
C ARG A 22 -2.03 4.62 -28.44
N LYS A 23 -2.12 5.93 -28.69
CA LYS A 23 -3.27 6.76 -28.27
C LYS A 23 -4.54 6.29 -28.98
N CYS A 24 -4.45 6.06 -30.29
CA CYS A 24 -5.56 5.52 -31.06
C CYS A 24 -6.02 4.16 -30.51
N PHE A 25 -5.08 3.24 -30.28
CA PHE A 25 -5.37 1.90 -29.76
C PHE A 25 -6.06 1.96 -28.39
N ILE A 26 -5.56 2.80 -27.48
CA ILE A 26 -6.17 2.97 -26.15
C ILE A 26 -7.60 3.49 -26.25
N ASN A 27 -7.83 4.54 -27.04
CA ASN A 27 -9.16 5.10 -27.24
C ASN A 27 -10.12 4.07 -27.85
N CYS A 28 -9.67 3.33 -28.87
CA CYS A 28 -10.47 2.27 -29.48
C CYS A 28 -10.78 1.13 -28.52
N TYR A 29 -9.76 0.64 -27.81
CA TYR A 29 -9.87 -0.57 -26.99
C TYR A 29 -10.63 -0.32 -25.68
N LEU A 30 -10.38 0.81 -25.01
CA LEU A 30 -11.05 1.16 -23.76
C LEU A 30 -12.39 1.86 -23.97
N ASN A 31 -12.54 2.67 -25.02
CA ASN A 31 -13.72 3.52 -25.22
C ASN A 31 -14.05 4.31 -23.93
N ASP A 32 -15.31 4.31 -23.49
CA ASP A 32 -15.76 5.02 -22.27
C ASP A 32 -15.27 4.41 -20.95
N ARG A 33 -14.55 3.28 -20.96
CA ARG A 33 -14.07 2.62 -19.72
C ARG A 33 -13.03 3.43 -18.95
N VAL A 34 -12.59 4.57 -19.47
CA VAL A 34 -11.70 5.51 -18.77
C VAL A 34 -12.46 6.38 -17.76
N SER A 35 -13.78 6.52 -17.90
CA SER A 35 -14.63 7.30 -16.98
C SER A 35 -14.57 6.80 -15.53
N GLU A 36 -14.67 5.48 -15.32
CA GLU A 36 -14.62 4.89 -13.97
C GLU A 36 -13.29 5.21 -13.24
N PRO A 37 -12.10 5.01 -13.85
CA PRO A 37 -10.84 5.48 -13.28
C PRO A 37 -10.82 6.95 -12.91
N LEU A 38 -11.34 7.82 -13.77
CA LEU A 38 -11.38 9.27 -13.50
C LEU A 38 -12.21 9.58 -12.27
N ASN A 39 -13.39 8.95 -12.13
CA ASN A 39 -14.25 9.13 -10.95
C ASN A 39 -13.55 8.66 -9.66
N TRP A 40 -12.88 7.50 -9.69
CA TRP A 40 -12.16 7.01 -8.50
C TRP A 40 -10.98 7.91 -8.11
N ILE A 41 -10.31 8.49 -9.10
CA ILE A 41 -9.21 9.45 -8.87
C ILE A 41 -9.75 10.74 -8.26
N GLU A 42 -10.93 11.22 -8.68
CA GLU A 42 -11.56 12.38 -8.09
C GLU A 42 -11.86 12.16 -6.60
N GLU A 43 -12.46 11.02 -6.25
CA GLU A 43 -12.71 10.62 -4.86
C GLU A 43 -11.41 10.55 -4.04
N LEU A 44 -10.36 9.98 -4.62
CA LEU A 44 -9.04 9.94 -3.99
C LEU A 44 -8.47 11.35 -3.76
N ASN A 45 -8.57 12.24 -4.75
CA ASN A 45 -8.05 13.60 -4.65
C ASN A 45 -8.80 14.43 -3.60
N VAL A 46 -10.12 14.22 -3.46
CA VAL A 46 -10.91 14.84 -2.40
C VAL A 46 -10.39 14.41 -1.02
N ILE A 47 -10.21 13.12 -0.78
CA ILE A 47 -9.74 12.66 0.54
C ILE A 47 -8.27 13.05 0.80
N VAL A 48 -7.42 13.10 -0.22
CA VAL A 48 -6.04 13.62 -0.10
C VAL A 48 -6.04 15.05 0.43
N ARG A 49 -6.87 15.94 -0.14
CA ARG A 49 -6.98 17.33 0.34
C ARG A 49 -7.44 17.40 1.79
N LYS A 50 -8.49 16.65 2.13
CA LYS A 50 -9.02 16.59 3.51
C LYS A 50 -7.96 16.15 4.53
N VAL A 51 -7.14 15.14 4.19
CA VAL A 51 -6.06 14.67 5.08
C VAL A 51 -4.95 15.70 5.20
N ILE A 52 -4.56 16.34 4.09
CA ILE A 52 -3.56 17.42 4.09
C ILE A 52 -3.99 18.55 5.04
N GLU A 53 -5.24 19.00 4.92
CA GLU A 53 -5.81 20.05 5.75
C GLU A 53 -5.91 19.61 7.22
N SER A 54 -6.46 18.42 7.49
CA SER A 54 -6.67 17.91 8.86
C SER A 54 -5.38 17.73 9.66
N TYR A 55 -4.28 17.37 9.01
CA TYR A 55 -2.99 17.11 9.66
C TYR A 55 -1.94 18.20 9.44
N GLY A 56 -2.26 19.26 8.70
CA GLY A 56 -1.29 20.30 8.32
C GLY A 56 -0.09 19.74 7.55
N LEU A 57 -0.33 18.78 6.65
CA LEU A 57 0.74 18.14 5.88
C LEU A 57 1.25 19.05 4.76
N ALA A 58 2.53 18.97 4.45
CA ALA A 58 3.08 19.66 3.28
C ALA A 58 2.61 18.98 1.98
N LYS A 59 2.55 17.64 1.97
CA LYS A 59 2.02 16.84 0.86
C LYS A 59 1.86 15.37 1.26
N ILE A 60 1.08 14.64 0.47
CA ILE A 60 1.01 13.18 0.46
C ILE A 60 1.70 12.69 -0.82
N THR A 61 2.60 11.73 -0.71
CA THR A 61 3.35 11.20 -1.86
C THR A 61 3.00 9.75 -2.14
N PHE A 62 2.97 9.42 -3.43
CA PHE A 62 2.77 8.08 -3.95
C PHE A 62 3.97 7.62 -4.78
N SER A 63 3.98 6.35 -5.18
CA SER A 63 5.00 5.84 -6.11
C SER A 63 4.92 6.56 -7.46
N LYS A 64 6.05 6.75 -8.14
CA LYS A 64 6.12 7.43 -9.45
C LYS A 64 5.12 6.87 -10.47
N GLU A 65 4.96 5.55 -10.49
CA GLU A 65 4.03 4.86 -11.38
C GLU A 65 2.57 5.22 -11.07
N PHE A 66 2.19 5.18 -9.79
CA PHE A 66 0.83 5.51 -9.38
C PHE A 66 0.55 7.01 -9.54
N THR A 67 1.51 7.88 -9.21
CA THR A 67 1.44 9.33 -9.46
C THR A 67 1.17 9.61 -10.94
N SER A 68 1.91 8.97 -11.86
CA SER A 68 1.66 9.16 -13.29
C SER A 68 0.27 8.69 -13.72
N PHE A 69 -0.32 7.70 -13.04
CA PHE A 69 -1.68 7.24 -13.34
C PHE A 69 -2.73 8.22 -12.85
N ILE A 70 -2.65 8.70 -11.61
CA ILE A 70 -3.64 9.63 -11.04
C ILE A 70 -3.61 11.01 -11.72
N GLU A 71 -2.45 11.44 -12.23
CA GLU A 71 -2.33 12.69 -12.99
C GLU A 71 -2.99 12.60 -14.36
N ASN A 72 -2.78 11.50 -15.08
CA ASN A 72 -3.37 11.28 -16.40
C ASN A 72 -3.40 9.77 -16.75
N PRO A 73 -4.52 9.07 -16.52
CA PRO A 73 -4.65 7.64 -16.76
C PRO A 73 -4.35 7.24 -18.22
N VAL A 74 -4.82 8.03 -19.18
CA VAL A 74 -4.63 7.75 -20.61
C VAL A 74 -3.17 7.85 -21.00
N GLN A 75 -2.50 8.94 -20.60
CA GLN A 75 -1.07 9.11 -20.87
C GLN A 75 -0.22 8.06 -20.15
N HIS A 76 -0.58 7.67 -18.93
CA HIS A 76 0.07 6.55 -18.25
C HIS A 76 -0.02 5.26 -19.08
N LEU A 77 -1.20 4.92 -19.60
CA LEU A 77 -1.38 3.73 -20.44
C LEU A 77 -0.62 3.84 -21.78
N ILE A 78 -0.55 5.02 -22.39
CA ILE A 78 0.26 5.26 -23.60
C ILE A 78 1.73 4.93 -23.33
N LYS A 79 2.28 5.37 -22.19
CA LYS A 79 3.65 5.05 -21.78
C LYS A 79 3.88 3.54 -21.68
N LYS A 80 2.90 2.78 -21.17
CA LYS A 80 2.99 1.32 -21.03
C LYS A 80 3.08 0.58 -22.38
N LEU A 81 2.55 1.17 -23.46
CA LEU A 81 2.60 0.58 -24.80
C LEU A 81 3.88 0.90 -25.59
N PHE A 82 4.76 1.75 -25.06
CA PHE A 82 5.90 2.30 -25.79
C PHE A 82 6.78 1.20 -26.43
N ILE A 83 7.31 0.28 -25.63
CA ILE A 83 8.23 -0.78 -26.11
C ILE A 83 7.53 -1.71 -27.10
N TYR A 84 6.30 -2.16 -26.78
CA TYR A 84 5.54 -3.06 -27.64
C TYR A 84 5.22 -2.44 -29.00
N THR A 85 4.94 -1.14 -29.02
CA THR A 85 4.65 -0.41 -30.25
C THR A 85 5.90 -0.22 -31.10
N HIS A 86 7.03 0.08 -30.46
CA HIS A 86 8.32 0.16 -31.13
C HIS A 86 8.68 -1.19 -31.78
N ASP A 87 8.50 -2.30 -31.08
CA ASP A 87 8.78 -3.64 -31.61
C ASP A 87 7.81 -4.03 -32.73
N TYR A 88 6.53 -3.64 -32.64
CA TYR A 88 5.56 -3.83 -33.72
C TYR A 88 5.97 -3.06 -34.99
N ARG A 89 6.28 -1.76 -34.87
CA ARG A 89 6.70 -0.93 -36.01
C ARG A 89 7.98 -1.42 -36.68
N ASN A 90 8.88 -2.05 -35.93
CA ASN A 90 10.13 -2.61 -36.46
C ASN A 90 9.99 -4.06 -36.95
N GLY A 91 8.78 -4.61 -37.03
CA GLY A 91 8.53 -5.98 -37.49
C GLY A 91 9.01 -7.07 -36.55
N ARG A 92 9.43 -6.73 -35.32
CA ARG A 92 9.85 -7.70 -34.29
C ARG A 92 8.66 -8.37 -33.61
N LEU A 93 7.49 -7.71 -33.62
CA LEU A 93 6.21 -8.28 -33.22
C LEU A 93 5.27 -8.28 -34.43
N ASN A 94 4.58 -9.40 -34.65
CA ASN A 94 3.47 -9.44 -35.59
C ASN A 94 2.21 -8.79 -34.97
N ARG A 95 1.22 -8.54 -35.82
CA ARG A 95 -0.06 -7.91 -35.47
C ARG A 95 -0.78 -8.62 -34.33
N GLU A 96 -0.88 -9.95 -34.38
CA GLU A 96 -1.57 -10.72 -33.35
C GLU A 96 -0.88 -10.63 -31.98
N ASP A 97 0.45 -10.72 -31.98
CA ASP A 97 1.24 -10.66 -30.77
C ASP A 97 1.24 -9.26 -30.17
N TYR A 98 1.26 -8.20 -31.00
CA TYR A 98 1.08 -6.84 -30.54
C TYR A 98 -0.30 -6.65 -29.90
N ALA A 99 -1.39 -7.06 -30.55
CA ALA A 99 -2.75 -6.93 -30.01
C ALA A 99 -2.89 -7.64 -28.66
N LYS A 100 -2.38 -8.89 -28.55
CA LYS A 100 -2.41 -9.67 -27.30
C LYS A 100 -1.61 -8.98 -26.19
N LYS A 101 -0.35 -8.56 -26.46
CA LYS A 101 0.51 -7.90 -25.48
C LYS A 101 -0.06 -6.55 -25.04
N ALA A 102 -0.50 -5.71 -25.97
CA ALA A 102 -1.08 -4.40 -25.69
C ALA A 102 -2.33 -4.52 -24.81
N MET A 103 -3.26 -5.43 -25.18
CA MET A 103 -4.45 -5.74 -24.39
C MET A 103 -4.09 -6.16 -22.95
N MET A 104 -3.15 -7.12 -22.80
CA MET A 104 -2.74 -7.63 -21.48
C MET A 104 -2.11 -6.53 -20.62
N VAL A 105 -1.23 -5.73 -21.20
CA VAL A 105 -0.50 -4.65 -20.49
C VAL A 105 -1.47 -3.57 -20.02
N ILE A 106 -2.40 -3.14 -20.87
CA ILE A 106 -3.42 -2.16 -20.50
C ILE A 106 -4.32 -2.69 -19.38
N ASN A 107 -4.90 -3.88 -19.56
CA ASN A 107 -5.81 -4.46 -18.56
C ASN A 107 -5.11 -4.64 -17.20
N THR A 108 -3.85 -5.11 -17.22
CA THR A 108 -3.05 -5.31 -16.01
C THR A 108 -2.73 -3.98 -15.33
N SER A 109 -2.28 -2.99 -16.10
CA SER A 109 -1.96 -1.66 -15.57
C SER A 109 -3.19 -0.99 -14.98
N LEU A 110 -4.32 -1.01 -15.70
CA LEU A 110 -5.57 -0.43 -15.25
C LEU A 110 -6.06 -1.09 -13.96
N ARG A 111 -6.16 -2.43 -13.93
CA ARG A 111 -6.58 -3.18 -12.74
C ARG A 111 -5.67 -2.91 -11.53
N THR A 112 -4.35 -2.89 -11.75
CA THR A 112 -3.40 -2.64 -10.67
C THR A 112 -3.60 -1.24 -10.10
N ASN A 113 -3.65 -0.22 -10.95
CA ASN A 113 -3.80 1.15 -10.47
C ASN A 113 -5.18 1.41 -9.86
N MET A 114 -6.26 0.84 -10.37
CA MET A 114 -7.59 0.93 -9.75
C MET A 114 -7.61 0.35 -8.34
N ARG A 115 -6.97 -0.82 -8.14
CA ARG A 115 -6.75 -1.39 -6.81
C ARG A 115 -6.00 -0.41 -5.90
N LEU A 116 -4.91 0.17 -6.40
CA LEU A 116 -4.14 1.16 -5.63
C LEU A 116 -5.01 2.37 -5.26
N THR A 117 -5.84 2.88 -6.18
CA THR A 117 -6.73 4.02 -5.92
C THR A 117 -7.67 3.73 -4.77
N TYR A 118 -8.39 2.61 -4.81
CA TYR A 118 -9.35 2.27 -3.76
C TYR A 118 -8.70 1.97 -2.41
N GLN A 119 -7.56 1.28 -2.41
CA GLN A 119 -6.80 0.98 -1.20
C GLN A 119 -6.28 2.26 -0.53
N ASN A 120 -5.72 3.19 -1.32
CA ASN A 120 -5.27 4.48 -0.81
C ASN A 120 -6.45 5.33 -0.32
N TRP A 121 -7.59 5.32 -1.02
CA TRP A 121 -8.79 6.03 -0.58
C TRP A 121 -9.29 5.52 0.78
N CYS A 122 -9.40 4.20 0.97
CA CYS A 122 -9.80 3.61 2.24
C CYS A 122 -8.84 4.01 3.36
N MET A 123 -7.53 3.85 3.14
CA MET A 123 -6.52 4.20 4.14
C MET A 123 -6.52 5.68 4.50
N LEU A 124 -6.60 6.58 3.51
CA LEU A 124 -6.68 8.01 3.74
C LEU A 124 -7.96 8.40 4.47
N THR A 125 -9.06 7.69 4.21
CA THR A 125 -10.32 7.91 4.94
C THR A 125 -10.20 7.50 6.42
N LEU A 126 -9.54 6.37 6.71
CA LEU A 126 -9.25 5.97 8.08
C LEU A 126 -8.36 7.02 8.79
N ILE A 127 -7.31 7.49 8.11
CA ILE A 127 -6.43 8.55 8.62
C ILE A 127 -7.23 9.83 8.88
N LYS A 128 -8.04 10.28 7.92
CA LYS A 128 -8.87 11.47 8.05
C LYS A 128 -9.77 11.40 9.28
N GLN A 129 -10.42 10.27 9.51
CA GLN A 129 -11.32 10.08 10.66
C GLN A 129 -10.58 10.03 11.99
N LEU A 130 -9.34 9.53 12.02
CA LEU A 130 -8.47 9.69 13.19
C LEU A 130 -8.10 11.16 13.41
N GLY A 131 -7.90 11.93 12.34
CA GLY A 131 -7.67 13.37 12.42
C GLY A 131 -8.89 14.13 12.96
N ASP A 132 -10.10 13.76 12.54
CA ASP A 132 -11.36 14.35 13.03
C ASP A 132 -11.54 14.25 14.55
N ILE A 133 -10.94 13.24 15.19
CA ILE A 133 -10.97 13.06 16.65
C ILE A 133 -9.74 13.63 17.36
N GLY A 134 -8.98 14.50 16.68
CA GLY A 134 -7.78 15.15 17.22
C GLY A 134 -6.50 14.35 17.10
N GLY A 135 -6.48 13.30 16.28
CA GLY A 135 -5.28 12.50 16.04
C GLY A 135 -4.18 13.32 15.36
N SER A 136 -2.94 13.15 15.81
CA SER A 136 -1.78 13.89 15.29
C SER A 136 -0.71 12.96 14.72
N LEU A 137 -0.03 13.39 13.65
CA LEU A 137 1.01 12.59 13.01
C LEU A 137 2.33 12.71 13.81
N VAL A 138 2.76 11.61 14.42
CA VAL A 138 4.03 11.53 15.16
C VAL A 138 5.18 11.20 14.22
N TYR A 139 4.94 10.31 13.26
CA TYR A 139 5.92 9.92 12.25
C TYR A 139 5.25 9.84 10.86
N PRO A 140 5.89 10.33 9.79
CA PRO A 140 7.19 11.03 9.80
C PRO A 140 7.10 12.45 10.36
N GLU A 141 8.20 12.94 10.92
CA GLU A 141 8.30 14.22 11.63
C GLU A 141 8.15 15.41 10.66
N HIS A 142 8.62 15.23 9.42
CA HIS A 142 8.70 16.27 8.38
C HIS A 142 7.38 16.56 7.63
N ASN A 143 6.22 16.08 8.11
CA ASN A 143 4.89 16.38 7.55
C ASN A 143 4.69 16.01 6.07
N VAL A 144 5.45 15.02 5.57
CA VAL A 144 5.21 14.46 4.25
C VAL A 144 4.83 12.99 4.43
N LEU A 145 3.55 12.68 4.21
CA LEU A 145 3.05 11.33 4.35
C LEU A 145 3.35 10.52 3.09
N ASN A 146 4.22 9.50 3.21
CA ASN A 146 4.56 8.64 2.09
C ASN A 146 3.77 7.32 2.13
N LEU A 147 2.89 7.14 1.14
CA LEU A 147 2.07 5.93 0.96
C LEU A 147 2.72 4.91 0.01
N GLU A 148 4.01 5.08 -0.31
CA GLU A 148 4.75 4.17 -1.17
C GLU A 148 4.99 2.79 -0.52
N ARG A 149 4.91 1.78 -1.39
CA ARG A 149 5.05 0.35 -1.08
C ARG A 149 6.49 -0.16 -1.14
N SER A 150 7.39 0.57 -1.81
CA SER A 150 8.77 0.16 -2.06
C SER A 150 9.69 1.37 -1.98
N GLY A 151 10.56 1.44 -0.97
CA GLY A 151 11.49 2.57 -0.83
C GLY A 151 12.26 2.59 0.49
N LYS A 152 11.67 2.06 1.56
CA LYS A 152 12.30 1.98 2.89
C LYS A 152 13.09 0.68 3.17
N GLN A 153 13.36 -0.13 2.14
CA GLN A 153 13.86 -1.52 2.27
C GLN A 153 15.39 -1.67 2.21
N ARG A 154 16.14 -0.56 2.14
CA ARG A 154 17.61 -0.60 2.05
C ARG A 154 18.29 -0.94 3.39
N LEU A 155 17.53 -0.86 4.48
CA LEU A 155 17.97 -1.18 5.84
C LEU A 155 17.44 -2.57 6.23
N ARG A 156 18.06 -3.22 7.23
CA ARG A 156 17.62 -4.53 7.77
C ARG A 156 16.33 -4.44 8.61
N THR A 157 15.58 -3.36 8.49
CA THR A 157 14.39 -3.05 9.28
C THR A 157 13.19 -2.81 8.37
N ILE A 158 11.98 -2.94 8.91
CA ILE A 158 10.74 -2.51 8.25
C ILE A 158 10.13 -1.45 9.15
N PRO A 159 10.31 -0.15 8.83
CA PRO A 159 9.71 0.93 9.60
C PRO A 159 8.25 1.17 9.23
N PRO A 160 7.47 1.83 10.11
CA PRO A 160 6.09 2.17 9.81
C PRO A 160 6.03 3.10 8.59
N ASN A 161 4.88 3.07 7.91
CA ASN A 161 4.53 4.11 6.96
C ASN A 161 4.25 5.42 7.69
N PHE A 162 3.48 5.35 8.79
CA PHE A 162 3.17 6.48 9.66
C PHE A 162 2.78 6.01 11.07
N ILE A 163 2.88 6.92 12.04
CA ILE A 163 2.39 6.73 13.42
C ILE A 163 1.46 7.89 13.75
N ILE A 164 0.28 7.58 14.27
CA ILE A 164 -0.71 8.57 14.71
C ILE A 164 -0.87 8.46 16.22
N ASN A 165 -0.71 9.58 16.92
CA ASN A 165 -1.11 9.73 18.32
C ASN A 165 -2.59 10.11 18.38
N ILE A 166 -3.34 9.42 19.23
CA ILE A 166 -4.74 9.72 19.51
C ILE A 166 -4.84 10.23 20.94
N PRO A 167 -5.36 11.45 21.16
CA PRO A 167 -5.51 12.02 22.48
C PRO A 167 -6.20 11.07 23.46
N ASN A 168 -5.64 10.93 24.66
CA ASN A 168 -6.18 10.10 25.75
C ASN A 168 -6.33 8.59 25.43
N LYS A 169 -5.71 8.11 24.36
CA LYS A 169 -5.70 6.69 23.96
C LYS A 169 -4.30 6.16 23.67
N GLY A 170 -3.43 7.01 23.13
CA GLY A 170 -2.05 6.67 22.78
C GLY A 170 -1.87 6.45 21.28
N ASP A 171 -0.86 5.67 20.91
CA ASP A 171 -0.34 5.65 19.54
C ASP A 171 -0.78 4.41 18.76
N LEU A 172 -0.87 4.56 17.43
CA LEU A 172 -1.02 3.49 16.46
C LEU A 172 0.05 3.61 15.39
N SER A 173 0.76 2.52 15.13
CA SER A 173 1.76 2.39 14.08
C SER A 173 1.23 1.60 12.88
N PHE A 174 1.35 2.18 11.68
CA PHE A 174 0.71 1.68 10.46
C PHE A 174 1.74 1.19 9.45
N TYR A 175 1.48 0.01 8.88
CA TYR A 175 2.35 -0.66 7.92
C TYR A 175 1.56 -1.12 6.71
N ILE A 176 1.81 -0.49 5.56
CA ILE A 176 1.11 -0.80 4.31
C ILE A 176 1.80 -1.99 3.65
N GLU A 177 1.07 -2.99 3.17
CA GLU A 177 1.61 -4.11 2.38
C GLU A 177 2.90 -4.71 2.98
N ALA A 178 2.87 -5.00 4.27
CA ALA A 178 3.98 -5.60 5.03
C ALA A 178 3.67 -7.06 5.37
N PRO A 179 4.68 -7.92 5.62
CA PRO A 179 6.13 -7.67 5.60
C PRO A 179 6.70 -7.52 4.20
N ARG A 180 7.69 -6.63 4.07
CA ARG A 180 8.41 -6.40 2.81
C ARG A 180 9.80 -7.03 2.86
N PRO A 181 10.39 -7.39 1.71
CA PRO A 181 11.78 -7.82 1.68
C PRO A 181 12.72 -6.74 2.22
N ILE A 182 13.81 -7.16 2.85
CA ILE A 182 14.88 -6.29 3.38
C ILE A 182 16.22 -6.62 2.72
N ALA A 183 17.14 -5.67 2.73
CA ALA A 183 18.49 -5.87 2.18
C ALA A 183 19.27 -6.96 2.94
N TRP A 184 20.13 -7.67 2.22
CA TRP A 184 21.02 -8.72 2.71
C TRP A 184 22.39 -8.59 2.04
N GLU A 185 23.45 -9.00 2.74
CA GLU A 185 24.83 -8.85 2.26
C GLU A 185 25.39 -10.14 1.66
N ASP A 186 25.05 -11.29 2.25
CA ASP A 186 25.57 -12.59 1.84
C ASP A 186 24.50 -13.71 1.86
N THR A 187 24.93 -14.94 1.55
CA THR A 187 24.07 -16.14 1.55
C THR A 187 23.54 -16.48 2.96
N SER A 188 24.27 -16.16 4.03
CA SER A 188 23.83 -16.41 5.41
C SER A 188 22.69 -15.47 5.78
N ASP A 189 22.82 -14.19 5.44
CA ASP A 189 21.81 -13.17 5.65
C ASP A 189 20.58 -13.37 4.77
N LEU A 190 20.75 -13.80 3.51
CA LEU A 190 19.62 -14.17 2.65
C LEU A 190 18.84 -15.34 3.24
N LYS A 191 19.50 -16.38 3.77
CA LYS A 191 18.80 -17.50 4.41
C LYS A 191 17.96 -17.06 5.60
N LYS A 192 18.47 -16.13 6.42
CA LYS A 192 17.74 -15.58 7.58
C LYS A 192 16.54 -14.73 7.17
N THR A 193 16.66 -13.97 6.08
CA THR A 193 15.64 -13.01 5.63
C THR A 193 14.71 -13.56 4.56
N TRP A 194 14.97 -14.76 4.02
CA TRP A 194 14.21 -15.40 2.95
C TRP A 194 12.71 -15.47 3.22
N ASN A 195 12.35 -15.72 4.49
CA ASN A 195 10.95 -15.80 4.89
C ASN A 195 10.20 -14.46 4.70
N LEU A 196 10.88 -13.32 4.68
CA LEU A 196 10.27 -12.01 4.35
C LEU A 196 9.95 -11.88 2.84
N TYR A 197 10.71 -12.58 1.99
CA TYR A 197 10.49 -12.59 0.53
C TYR A 197 9.28 -13.46 0.16
N THR A 198 9.06 -14.56 0.88
CA THR A 198 7.98 -15.52 0.65
C THR A 198 6.75 -15.26 1.50
N ALA A 199 6.83 -14.37 2.50
CA ALA A 199 5.71 -14.02 3.35
C ALA A 199 4.54 -13.41 2.57
N LEU A 200 3.34 -13.76 3.02
CA LEU A 200 2.07 -13.22 2.59
C LEU A 200 1.93 -11.76 3.05
N ARG A 201 1.34 -10.87 2.24
CA ARG A 201 1.29 -9.43 2.53
C ARG A 201 -0.16 -8.94 2.59
N PRO A 202 -0.74 -8.82 3.79
CA PRO A 202 -1.98 -8.08 4.00
C PRO A 202 -1.84 -6.62 3.56
N ASP A 203 -2.95 -5.99 3.18
CA ASP A 203 -2.91 -4.60 2.70
C ASP A 203 -2.49 -3.60 3.79
N LEU A 204 -2.92 -3.79 5.05
CA LEU A 204 -2.55 -2.94 6.18
C LEU A 204 -2.38 -3.76 7.47
N MET A 205 -1.24 -3.60 8.13
CA MET A 205 -0.99 -4.06 9.50
C MET A 205 -0.92 -2.86 10.45
N ILE A 206 -1.52 -3.01 11.63
CA ILE A 206 -1.58 -1.97 12.65
C ILE A 206 -1.08 -2.55 13.98
N TYR A 207 -0.24 -1.78 14.66
CA TYR A 207 0.30 -2.08 15.98
C TYR A 207 -0.04 -0.96 16.94
N GLY A 208 -0.40 -1.31 18.17
CA GLY A 208 -0.55 -0.36 19.27
C GLY A 208 0.80 0.12 19.78
N GLY A 209 0.91 1.42 20.03
CA GLY A 209 2.11 2.10 20.47
C GLY A 209 2.99 2.56 19.30
N ARG A 210 4.18 3.07 19.63
CA ARG A 210 5.25 3.41 18.67
C ARG A 210 6.09 2.19 18.34
N VAL A 211 5.75 1.51 17.26
CA VAL A 211 6.55 0.41 16.71
C VAL A 211 7.31 0.97 15.53
N TYR A 212 8.63 1.11 15.69
CA TYR A 212 9.52 1.66 14.66
C TYR A 212 10.14 0.58 13.76
N ASP A 213 10.09 -0.69 14.16
CA ASP A 213 10.54 -1.82 13.38
C ASP A 213 9.70 -3.05 13.73
N ILE A 214 9.17 -3.74 12.72
CA ILE A 214 8.41 -4.99 12.91
C ILE A 214 9.23 -6.23 12.61
N VAL A 215 10.47 -6.13 12.12
CA VAL A 215 11.27 -7.30 11.77
C VAL A 215 11.56 -8.15 13.02
N ASN A 216 11.23 -9.43 12.93
CA ASN A 216 11.64 -10.42 13.92
C ASN A 216 11.99 -11.73 13.19
N VAL A 217 13.24 -11.84 12.74
CA VAL A 217 13.70 -13.00 11.95
C VAL A 217 13.63 -14.34 12.71
N SER A 218 13.53 -14.29 14.04
CA SER A 218 13.38 -15.47 14.89
C SER A 218 11.94 -15.99 14.97
N SER A 219 10.95 -15.21 14.51
CA SER A 219 9.55 -15.63 14.48
C SER A 219 9.14 -16.17 13.11
N ASN A 220 8.00 -16.87 13.08
CA ASN A 220 7.35 -17.28 11.82
C ASN A 220 5.86 -16.91 11.89
N PRO A 221 5.39 -15.93 11.09
CA PRO A 221 6.12 -15.15 10.09
C PRO A 221 7.21 -14.25 10.72
N PRO A 222 8.22 -13.81 9.94
CA PRO A 222 9.41 -13.10 10.45
C PRO A 222 9.16 -11.62 10.81
N VAL A 223 8.00 -11.36 11.43
CA VAL A 223 7.62 -10.05 11.96
C VAL A 223 6.95 -10.19 13.31
N LEU A 224 6.95 -9.10 14.07
CA LEU A 224 6.13 -8.94 15.26
C LEU A 224 4.66 -9.25 14.95
N LYS A 225 3.95 -9.79 15.95
CA LYS A 225 2.53 -10.09 15.87
C LYS A 225 1.72 -8.76 15.79
N PRO A 226 0.96 -8.49 14.72
CA PRO A 226 0.14 -7.28 14.64
C PRO A 226 -1.03 -7.31 15.62
N ASP A 227 -1.44 -6.14 16.11
CA ASP A 227 -2.66 -6.02 16.91
C ASP A 227 -3.90 -6.11 16.00
N LEU A 228 -3.87 -5.47 14.83
CA LEU A 228 -4.97 -5.46 13.86
C LEU A 228 -4.45 -5.61 12.42
N ILE A 229 -5.18 -6.37 11.59
CA ILE A 229 -4.99 -6.43 10.14
C ILE A 229 -6.26 -5.92 9.45
N ILE A 230 -6.08 -5.08 8.41
CA ILE A 230 -7.16 -4.64 7.53
C ILE A 230 -6.81 -5.06 6.09
N GLU A 231 -7.71 -5.82 5.47
CA GLU A 231 -7.61 -6.22 4.06
C GLU A 231 -8.67 -5.48 3.24
N ILE A 232 -8.31 -4.95 2.07
CA ILE A 232 -9.18 -4.09 1.27
C ILE A 232 -9.41 -4.71 -0.11
N LYS A 233 -10.68 -4.89 -0.48
CA LYS A 233 -11.12 -5.48 -1.76
C LYS A 233 -11.96 -4.52 -2.58
N GLU A 234 -11.55 -4.30 -3.82
CA GLU A 234 -12.10 -3.29 -4.72
C GLU A 234 -13.04 -3.84 -5.81
N LEU A 235 -12.99 -5.14 -6.11
CA LEU A 235 -13.67 -5.74 -7.27
C LEU A 235 -14.92 -6.48 -6.85
N SER A 236 -16.02 -6.37 -7.61
CA SER A 236 -17.29 -7.04 -7.29
C SER A 236 -17.22 -8.57 -7.24
N ASP A 237 -16.25 -9.16 -7.93
CA ASP A 237 -16.08 -10.61 -8.08
C ASP A 237 -14.85 -11.16 -7.33
N TRP A 238 -14.23 -10.37 -6.44
CA TRP A 238 -12.95 -10.72 -5.82
C TRP A 238 -12.97 -12.11 -5.16
N TYR A 239 -14.09 -12.49 -4.52
CA TYR A 239 -14.27 -13.77 -3.83
C TYR A 239 -14.26 -14.99 -4.75
N ASN A 240 -14.62 -14.82 -6.03
CA ASN A 240 -14.61 -15.88 -7.04
C ASN A 240 -13.21 -16.09 -7.66
N ARG A 241 -12.27 -15.18 -7.39
CA ARG A 241 -10.96 -15.22 -8.03
C ARG A 241 -10.06 -16.25 -7.38
N THR A 242 -9.25 -16.89 -8.21
CA THR A 242 -8.19 -17.80 -7.77
C THR A 242 -6.84 -17.15 -8.03
N ARG A 243 -5.91 -17.26 -7.08
CA ARG A 243 -4.50 -16.91 -7.28
C ARG A 243 -3.62 -18.14 -7.14
N ASP A 244 -2.52 -18.15 -7.89
CA ASP A 244 -1.42 -19.07 -7.65
C ASP A 244 -0.59 -18.54 -6.49
N VAL A 245 -0.68 -19.20 -5.33
CA VAL A 245 0.16 -18.87 -4.17
C VAL A 245 1.44 -19.68 -4.27
N LYS A 246 2.57 -18.99 -4.43
CA LYS A 246 3.90 -19.57 -4.24
C LYS A 246 4.19 -19.54 -2.75
N GLY A 247 4.11 -20.69 -2.10
CA GLY A 247 4.13 -20.79 -0.64
C GLY A 247 5.52 -20.73 0.01
N PRO A 248 5.56 -20.71 1.36
CA PRO A 248 6.78 -20.71 2.18
C PRO A 248 7.59 -22.02 2.13
N LEU A 249 7.10 -23.05 1.42
CA LEU A 249 7.75 -24.36 1.24
C LEU A 249 8.74 -24.40 0.07
N ALA A 250 8.95 -23.28 -0.63
CA ALA A 250 9.99 -23.20 -1.65
C ALA A 250 11.38 -23.18 -1.00
N LYS A 251 12.29 -24.05 -1.45
CA LYS A 251 13.70 -24.02 -1.02
C LYS A 251 14.24 -22.58 -1.15
N PRO A 252 14.88 -22.04 -0.11
CA PRO A 252 15.52 -20.74 -0.18
C PRO A 252 16.50 -20.71 -1.34
N LEU A 253 16.41 -19.67 -2.19
CA LEU A 253 17.43 -19.47 -3.21
C LEU A 253 18.73 -19.08 -2.53
N THR A 254 19.86 -19.54 -3.05
CA THR A 254 21.17 -19.01 -2.64
C THR A 254 21.35 -17.58 -3.16
N ALA A 255 22.26 -16.81 -2.55
CA ALA A 255 22.56 -15.46 -3.03
C ALA A 255 23.04 -15.46 -4.49
N GLU A 256 23.79 -16.49 -4.87
CA GLU A 256 24.26 -16.72 -6.23
C GLU A 256 23.12 -17.08 -7.18
N GLU A 257 22.16 -17.92 -6.77
CA GLU A 257 20.96 -18.23 -7.57
C GLU A 257 20.08 -16.99 -7.77
N TRP A 258 19.92 -16.17 -6.73
CA TRP A 258 19.18 -14.92 -6.83
C TRP A 258 19.90 -13.91 -7.72
N ARG A 259 21.22 -13.73 -7.52
CA ARG A 259 22.07 -12.87 -8.36
C ARG A 259 22.04 -13.34 -9.80
N ASN A 260 22.13 -14.63 -10.07
CA ASN A 260 22.06 -15.19 -11.41
C ASN A 260 20.68 -14.96 -12.04
N ARG A 261 19.58 -15.11 -11.31
CA ARG A 261 18.24 -14.77 -11.83
C ARG A 261 18.05 -13.27 -12.07
N TRP A 262 18.63 -12.43 -11.23
CA TRP A 262 18.61 -10.98 -11.40
C TRP A 262 19.47 -10.54 -12.59
N ILE A 263 20.68 -11.10 -12.73
CA ILE A 263 21.59 -10.94 -13.88
C ILE A 263 20.93 -11.49 -15.14
N GLU A 264 20.27 -12.66 -15.10
CA GLU A 264 19.51 -13.22 -16.21
C GLU A 264 18.32 -12.34 -16.58
N GLY A 265 17.63 -11.74 -15.61
CA GLY A 265 16.56 -10.76 -15.84
C GLY A 265 17.06 -9.46 -16.45
N LEU A 266 18.24 -8.99 -16.04
CA LEU A 266 18.94 -7.85 -16.63
C LEU A 266 19.40 -8.17 -18.05
N TRP A 267 20.03 -9.32 -18.25
CA TRP A 267 20.49 -9.80 -19.56
C TRP A 267 19.33 -10.13 -20.48
N SER A 268 18.19 -10.61 -19.98
CA SER A 268 17.01 -10.84 -20.82
C SER A 268 16.47 -9.53 -21.35
N ASN A 269 16.40 -8.50 -20.49
CA ASN A 269 16.00 -7.15 -20.92
C ASN A 269 17.05 -6.52 -21.85
N LEU A 270 18.35 -6.77 -21.62
CA LEU A 270 19.44 -6.23 -22.44
C LEU A 270 19.57 -6.94 -23.80
N ALA A 271 19.44 -8.26 -23.84
CA ALA A 271 19.51 -9.08 -25.07
C ALA A 271 18.28 -8.90 -25.96
N GLU A 272 17.09 -8.66 -25.36
CA GLU A 272 15.88 -8.27 -26.08
C GLU A 272 16.05 -6.89 -26.74
N VAL A 273 16.70 -5.94 -26.04
CA VAL A 273 17.07 -4.62 -26.59
C VAL A 273 18.14 -4.74 -27.68
N LEU A 274 19.12 -5.63 -27.52
CA LEU A 274 20.27 -5.81 -28.44
C LEU A 274 20.01 -6.81 -29.58
N GLY A 275 18.84 -7.44 -29.67
CA GLY A 275 18.48 -8.36 -30.76
C GLY A 275 19.30 -9.65 -30.82
N ALA A 276 19.94 -10.06 -29.71
CA ALA A 276 20.76 -11.26 -29.66
C ALA A 276 19.88 -12.53 -29.48
N ARG A 277 20.01 -13.52 -30.39
CA ARG A 277 19.29 -14.80 -30.27
C ARG A 277 19.88 -15.65 -29.14
N ARG A 278 18.99 -16.12 -28.26
CA ARG A 278 19.30 -16.91 -27.06
C ARG A 278 19.88 -18.28 -27.44
N LYS A 279 21.00 -18.69 -26.84
CA LYS A 279 21.31 -20.13 -26.68
C LYS A 279 20.50 -20.63 -25.49
N GLU A 280 19.66 -21.63 -25.72
CA GLU A 280 18.78 -22.23 -24.71
C GLU A 280 19.60 -22.91 -23.61
N TYR A 281 19.72 -22.27 -22.46
CA TYR A 281 20.15 -22.91 -21.23
C TYR A 281 19.28 -22.45 -20.06
N SER A 282 18.36 -23.34 -19.67
CA SER A 282 18.06 -23.75 -18.28
C SER A 282 16.64 -24.30 -18.18
N LYS A 283 16.52 -25.52 -17.65
CA LYS A 283 15.24 -26.14 -17.28
C LYS A 283 14.52 -25.22 -16.28
N LYS A 284 13.42 -24.60 -16.70
CA LYS A 284 12.44 -23.97 -15.80
C LYS A 284 11.95 -25.04 -14.82
N ILE A 285 12.47 -25.03 -13.59
CA ILE A 285 11.81 -25.75 -12.48
C ILE A 285 10.51 -25.00 -12.21
N VAL A 286 9.42 -25.48 -12.79
CA VAL A 286 8.06 -25.01 -12.50
C VAL A 286 7.69 -25.57 -11.12
N LEU A 287 7.98 -24.80 -10.06
CA LEU A 287 7.36 -25.02 -8.76
C LEU A 287 5.85 -24.84 -8.95
N ARG A 288 5.08 -25.94 -8.88
CA ARG A 288 3.61 -25.92 -8.96
C ARG A 288 3.06 -25.06 -7.82
N GLY A 289 2.52 -23.89 -8.14
CA GLY A 289 1.80 -23.06 -7.18
C GLY A 289 0.47 -23.73 -6.81
N LEU A 290 0.04 -23.55 -5.55
CA LEU A 290 -1.31 -23.94 -5.14
C LEU A 290 -2.29 -22.88 -5.64
N ARG A 291 -3.30 -23.30 -6.38
CA ARG A 291 -4.37 -22.41 -6.85
C ARG A 291 -5.41 -22.27 -5.75
N ILE A 292 -5.44 -21.11 -5.09
CA ILE A 292 -6.23 -20.84 -3.90
C ILE A 292 -7.22 -19.71 -4.20
N ARG A 293 -8.48 -19.84 -3.75
CA ARG A 293 -9.49 -18.76 -3.84
C ARG A 293 -9.03 -17.54 -3.02
N GLU A 294 -9.31 -16.32 -3.46
CA GLU A 294 -8.91 -15.11 -2.73
C GLU A 294 -9.49 -15.08 -1.30
N VAL A 295 -10.70 -15.63 -1.07
CA VAL A 295 -11.29 -15.81 0.28
C VAL A 295 -10.34 -16.58 1.20
N LYS A 296 -9.80 -17.69 0.71
CA LYS A 296 -8.84 -18.52 1.46
C LYS A 296 -7.51 -17.80 1.69
N ILE A 297 -7.12 -16.85 0.85
CA ILE A 297 -5.93 -16.02 1.10
C ILE A 297 -6.17 -15.06 2.27
N VAL A 298 -7.39 -14.51 2.38
CA VAL A 298 -7.76 -13.67 3.52
C VAL A 298 -7.74 -14.49 4.82
N GLU A 299 -8.31 -15.69 4.82
CA GLU A 299 -8.25 -16.62 5.95
C GLU A 299 -6.79 -16.97 6.33
N LEU A 300 -5.93 -17.19 5.33
CA LEU A 300 -4.51 -17.46 5.54
C LEU A 300 -3.79 -16.31 6.24
N TYR A 301 -4.15 -15.05 5.96
CA TYR A 301 -3.56 -13.91 6.69
C TYR A 301 -3.91 -14.00 8.18
N ARG A 302 -5.17 -14.28 8.54
CA ARG A 302 -5.61 -14.43 9.93
C ARG A 302 -4.84 -15.57 10.61
N SER A 303 -4.72 -16.73 9.95
CA SER A 303 -4.05 -17.89 10.55
C SER A 303 -2.54 -17.68 10.73
N ILE A 304 -1.87 -17.11 9.72
CA ILE A 304 -0.41 -16.94 9.73
C ILE A 304 0.02 -15.85 10.71
N TYR A 305 -0.61 -14.67 10.66
CA TYR A 305 -0.22 -13.54 11.50
C TYR A 305 -0.88 -13.56 12.88
N SER A 306 -1.99 -14.30 13.01
CA SER A 306 -2.75 -14.43 14.26
C SER A 306 -3.05 -13.08 14.95
N PRO A 307 -3.45 -12.00 14.26
CA PRO A 307 -3.65 -10.70 14.90
C PRO A 307 -4.71 -10.76 16.02
N ARG A 308 -4.82 -9.72 16.86
CA ARG A 308 -5.91 -9.69 17.86
C ARG A 308 -7.28 -9.57 17.17
N SER A 309 -7.42 -8.67 16.20
CA SER A 309 -8.57 -8.60 15.28
C SER A 309 -8.12 -8.56 13.81
N MET A 310 -9.01 -8.95 12.91
CA MET A 310 -8.85 -8.78 11.47
C MET A 310 -10.16 -8.30 10.85
N ILE A 311 -10.07 -7.30 9.97
CA ILE A 311 -11.22 -6.71 9.29
C ILE A 311 -11.02 -6.83 7.78
N LEU A 312 -12.05 -7.26 7.06
CA LEU A 312 -12.13 -7.17 5.61
C LEU A 312 -13.04 -6.00 5.22
N VAL A 313 -12.50 -5.06 4.46
CA VAL A 313 -13.24 -3.96 3.85
C VAL A 313 -13.47 -4.27 2.37
N SER A 314 -14.73 -4.29 1.93
CA SER A 314 -15.09 -4.48 0.52
C SER A 314 -15.84 -3.28 -0.03
N LYS A 315 -15.39 -2.81 -1.21
CA LYS A 315 -16.08 -1.77 -1.98
C LYS A 315 -17.52 -2.17 -2.27
N GLU A 316 -17.70 -3.39 -2.73
CA GLU A 316 -18.99 -3.93 -3.15
C GLU A 316 -19.64 -4.73 -2.04
N LYS A 317 -20.95 -4.93 -2.13
CA LYS A 317 -21.59 -5.92 -1.26
C LYS A 317 -21.11 -7.31 -1.65
N ILE A 318 -20.78 -8.13 -0.67
CA ILE A 318 -20.46 -9.54 -0.89
C ILE A 318 -21.66 -10.43 -0.56
N PRO A 319 -21.76 -11.61 -1.19
CA PRO A 319 -22.76 -12.62 -0.83
C PRO A 319 -22.68 -13.05 0.64
N ASP A 320 -23.83 -13.40 1.23
CA ASP A 320 -23.94 -13.75 2.65
C ASP A 320 -23.16 -15.03 3.00
N ASP A 321 -23.11 -16.01 2.11
CA ASP A 321 -22.32 -17.24 2.29
C ASP A 321 -20.82 -16.95 2.42
N VAL A 322 -20.28 -16.06 1.57
CA VAL A 322 -18.89 -15.62 1.65
C VAL A 322 -18.64 -14.83 2.93
N ARG A 323 -19.59 -13.98 3.33
CA ARG A 323 -19.51 -13.21 4.57
C ARG A 323 -19.47 -14.15 5.79
N PHE A 324 -20.39 -15.11 5.88
CA PHE A 324 -20.44 -16.07 6.97
C PHE A 324 -19.20 -16.97 7.01
N GLU A 325 -18.64 -17.35 5.84
CA GLU A 325 -17.35 -18.05 5.76
C GLU A 325 -16.22 -17.24 6.39
N LEU A 326 -16.14 -15.93 6.13
CA LEU A 326 -15.11 -15.06 6.74
C LEU A 326 -15.35 -14.84 8.24
N GLU A 327 -16.59 -14.56 8.64
CA GLU A 327 -16.97 -14.33 10.04
C GLU A 327 -16.72 -15.58 10.90
N SER A 328 -16.93 -16.79 10.37
CA SER A 328 -16.60 -18.04 11.08
C SER A 328 -15.10 -18.20 11.34
N HIS A 329 -14.24 -17.47 10.62
CA HIS A 329 -12.80 -17.39 10.84
C HIS A 329 -12.38 -16.20 11.72
N ASN A 330 -13.34 -15.57 12.41
CA ASN A 330 -13.13 -14.36 13.22
C ASN A 330 -12.56 -13.19 12.41
N ILE A 331 -13.08 -13.00 11.19
CA ILE A 331 -12.78 -11.86 10.34
C ILE A 331 -14.05 -10.99 10.29
N GLU A 332 -13.95 -9.77 10.83
CA GLU A 332 -15.04 -8.80 10.81
C GLU A 332 -15.20 -8.27 9.37
N VAL A 333 -16.42 -8.22 8.83
CA VAL A 333 -16.66 -7.82 7.43
C VAL A 333 -17.41 -6.49 7.34
N VAL A 334 -16.81 -5.51 6.66
CA VAL A 334 -17.43 -4.23 6.30
C VAL A 334 -17.52 -4.16 4.78
N HIS A 335 -18.72 -4.35 4.22
CA HIS A 335 -18.92 -4.48 2.77
C HIS A 335 -19.93 -3.46 2.20
N GLY A 336 -19.89 -3.24 0.90
CA GLY A 336 -20.72 -2.23 0.24
C GLY A 336 -20.31 -0.80 0.60
N VAL A 337 -19.03 -0.58 0.91
CA VAL A 337 -18.52 0.72 1.32
C VAL A 337 -18.60 1.74 0.18
N GLY A 338 -18.27 1.35 -1.06
CA GLY A 338 -18.13 2.31 -2.15
C GLY A 338 -17.12 3.40 -1.80
N PHE A 339 -17.40 4.65 -2.17
CA PHE A 339 -16.63 5.83 -1.77
C PHE A 339 -17.30 6.62 -0.63
N ARG A 340 -17.97 5.92 0.29
CA ARG A 340 -18.70 6.53 1.41
C ARG A 340 -17.88 6.49 2.70
N GLU A 341 -17.38 7.65 3.12
CA GLU A 341 -16.47 7.76 4.26
C GLU A 341 -17.09 7.25 5.56
N GLU A 342 -18.36 7.56 5.82
CA GLU A 342 -19.08 7.23 7.04
C GLU A 342 -19.18 5.72 7.31
N LEU A 343 -19.11 4.90 6.26
CA LEU A 343 -19.16 3.45 6.38
C LEU A 343 -17.86 2.82 6.90
N LEU A 344 -16.77 3.59 6.96
CA LEU A 344 -15.51 3.17 7.57
C LEU A 344 -15.40 3.49 9.07
N LYS A 345 -16.39 4.18 9.66
CA LYS A 345 -16.42 4.47 11.12
C LYS A 345 -16.28 3.24 12.01
N PRO A 346 -16.94 2.08 11.72
CA PRO A 346 -16.75 0.88 12.53
C PRO A 346 -15.29 0.41 12.55
N VAL A 347 -14.58 0.56 11.43
CA VAL A 347 -13.16 0.20 11.32
C VAL A 347 -12.31 1.11 12.20
N VAL A 348 -12.56 2.41 12.18
CA VAL A 348 -11.85 3.39 13.02
C VAL A 348 -12.11 3.10 14.50
N ASN A 349 -13.36 2.91 14.91
CA ASN A 349 -13.69 2.57 16.29
C ASN A 349 -12.92 1.33 16.76
N ARG A 350 -12.83 0.30 15.90
CA ARG A 350 -12.07 -0.92 16.19
C ARG A 350 -10.57 -0.68 16.31
N MET A 351 -10.00 0.24 15.52
CA MET A 351 -8.60 0.62 15.62
C MET A 351 -8.28 1.29 16.97
N LEU A 352 -9.21 2.09 17.51
CA LEU A 352 -9.02 2.80 18.77
C LEU A 352 -8.87 1.88 19.98
N ASP A 353 -9.38 0.65 19.93
CA ASP A 353 -9.22 -0.36 20.99
C ASP A 353 -7.76 -0.83 21.14
N TYR A 354 -6.94 -0.61 20.12
CA TYR A 354 -5.56 -1.08 20.06
C TYR A 354 -4.54 0.03 20.28
N ALA A 355 -4.97 1.30 20.39
CA ALA A 355 -4.07 2.39 20.74
C ALA A 355 -3.45 2.15 22.11
N LYS A 356 -2.14 2.38 22.23
CA LYS A 356 -1.40 2.19 23.48
C LYS A 356 -0.64 3.45 23.82
N GLU A 357 -0.79 3.90 25.05
CA GLU A 357 0.01 5.01 25.58
C GLU A 357 1.49 4.69 25.48
N THR A 358 2.24 5.72 25.11
CA THR A 358 3.69 5.71 25.17
C THR A 358 4.12 6.63 26.30
N GLY A 359 5.14 6.22 27.07
CA GLY A 359 5.72 7.07 28.12
C GLY A 359 6.45 8.33 27.61
N GLU A 360 6.33 8.63 26.32
CA GLU A 360 6.97 9.75 25.64
C GLU A 360 5.90 10.55 24.89
N TYR A 361 5.93 11.86 25.04
CA TYR A 361 5.01 12.80 24.38
C TYR A 361 5.78 13.65 23.39
N VAL A 362 5.28 13.76 22.16
CA VAL A 362 5.84 14.65 21.14
C VAL A 362 4.95 15.87 21.04
N ILE A 363 5.45 17.02 21.48
CA ILE A 363 4.76 18.30 21.37
C ILE A 363 5.33 19.05 20.16
N ARG A 364 4.47 19.38 19.19
CA ARG A 364 4.85 20.22 18.06
C ARG A 364 4.51 21.67 18.37
N ILE A 365 5.51 22.53 18.26
CA ILE A 365 5.38 23.96 18.53
C ILE A 365 5.90 24.70 17.31
N TYR A 366 5.02 25.47 16.66
CA TYR A 366 5.39 26.25 15.46
C TYR A 366 5.97 27.62 15.83
N ASP A 367 5.54 28.17 16.97
CA ASP A 367 6.04 29.42 17.48
C ASP A 367 7.40 29.22 18.18
N LYS A 368 8.40 29.98 17.73
CA LYS A 368 9.78 29.82 18.23
C LYS A 368 9.89 30.21 19.70
N GLU A 369 9.26 31.30 20.11
CA GLU A 369 9.36 31.82 21.47
C GLU A 369 8.72 30.85 22.47
N LEU A 370 7.55 30.31 22.13
CA LEU A 370 6.88 29.27 22.90
C LEU A 370 7.72 27.99 22.97
N ALA A 371 8.38 27.61 21.87
CA ALA A 371 9.25 26.44 21.85
C ALA A 371 10.44 26.61 22.82
N GLU A 372 11.10 27.76 22.77
CA GLU A 372 12.20 28.10 23.68
C GLU A 372 11.72 28.11 25.15
N LEU A 373 10.52 28.65 25.42
CA LEU A 373 9.92 28.67 26.75
C LEU A 373 9.63 27.27 27.28
N ILE A 374 9.03 26.40 26.45
CA ILE A 374 8.70 25.02 26.83
C ILE A 374 9.97 24.19 27.07
N ILE A 375 11.02 24.36 26.24
CA ILE A 375 12.31 23.71 26.45
C ILE A 375 12.91 24.14 27.78
N LYS A 376 12.93 25.44 28.08
CA LYS A 376 13.44 25.96 29.35
C LYS A 376 12.63 25.45 30.55
N LEU A 377 11.31 25.38 30.43
CA LEU A 377 10.43 24.86 31.48
C LEU A 377 10.66 23.37 31.72
N LYS A 378 10.87 22.58 30.66
CA LYS A 378 11.27 21.17 30.76
C LYS A 378 12.61 21.03 31.50
N GLU A 379 13.62 21.80 31.12
CA GLU A 379 14.93 21.78 31.78
C GLU A 379 14.84 22.14 33.28
N LEU A 380 14.08 23.19 33.62
CA LEU A 380 13.87 23.57 35.02
C LEU A 380 13.19 22.46 35.82
N TRP A 381 12.20 21.78 35.22
CA TRP A 381 11.47 20.70 35.87
C TRP A 381 12.34 19.45 36.06
N GLU A 382 13.07 19.03 35.02
CA GLU A 382 13.98 17.87 35.07
C GLU A 382 15.11 18.07 36.10
N ASN A 383 15.59 19.31 36.23
CA ASN A 383 16.58 19.69 37.24
C ASN A 383 15.97 19.94 38.64
N LYS A 384 14.66 19.72 38.82
CA LYS A 384 13.92 19.92 40.08
C LYS A 384 13.99 21.35 40.63
N LEU A 385 14.18 22.33 39.75
CA LEU A 385 14.21 23.76 40.08
C LEU A 385 12.80 24.38 40.10
N ILE A 386 11.81 23.69 39.55
CA ILE A 386 10.39 24.06 39.59
C ILE A 386 9.52 22.83 39.84
N GLU A 387 8.48 22.99 40.65
CA GLU A 387 7.51 21.93 40.90
C GLU A 387 6.38 21.94 39.87
N LEU A 388 5.93 20.76 39.45
CA LEU A 388 4.81 20.61 38.51
C LEU A 388 3.53 21.30 39.01
N ASN A 389 3.29 21.29 40.32
CA ASN A 389 2.12 21.96 40.92
C ASN A 389 2.19 23.48 40.80
N ALA A 390 3.39 24.07 40.82
CA ALA A 390 3.56 25.51 40.61
C ALA A 390 3.22 25.88 39.16
N ILE A 391 3.64 25.05 38.19
CA ILE A 391 3.29 25.22 36.77
C ILE A 391 1.78 25.10 36.58
N LYS A 392 1.14 24.08 37.16
CA LYS A 392 -0.33 23.89 37.09
C LYS A 392 -1.09 25.10 37.62
N LYS A 393 -0.74 25.59 38.81
CA LYS A 393 -1.38 26.78 39.41
C LYS A 393 -1.25 28.02 38.52
N LEU A 394 -0.10 28.19 37.88
CA LEU A 394 0.14 29.32 36.98
C LEU A 394 -0.78 29.24 35.75
N LEU A 395 -0.94 28.06 35.16
CA LEU A 395 -1.87 27.83 34.06
C LEU A 395 -3.34 28.02 34.48
N GLU A 396 -3.75 27.44 35.61
CA GLU A 396 -5.11 27.57 36.17
C GLU A 396 -5.47 29.02 36.53
N SER A 397 -4.51 29.79 37.06
CA SER A 397 -4.71 31.22 37.35
C SER A 397 -4.90 32.06 36.08
N SER A 398 -4.36 31.60 34.95
CA SER A 398 -4.47 32.27 33.65
C SER A 398 -5.80 31.99 32.96
N GLU A 399 -6.33 30.76 33.08
CA GLU A 399 -7.65 30.39 32.54
C GLU A 399 -8.80 31.17 33.20
N ASN A 400 -8.69 31.41 34.51
CA ASN A 400 -9.66 32.22 35.24
C ASN A 400 -9.68 33.69 34.79
N TYR A 401 -8.54 34.21 34.34
CA TYR A 401 -8.45 35.58 33.82
C TYR A 401 -9.17 35.72 32.47
N ILE A 402 -8.94 34.76 31.55
CA ILE A 402 -9.58 34.71 30.22
C ILE A 402 -11.10 34.46 30.32
N SER A 403 -11.54 33.71 31.32
CA SER A 403 -12.97 33.43 31.55
C SER A 403 -13.74 34.60 32.18
N SER A 404 -13.02 35.65 32.63
CA SER A 404 -13.57 36.83 33.31
C SER A 404 -13.56 38.12 32.45
N THR A 405 -13.05 38.01 31.22
CA THR A 405 -13.13 39.01 30.13
C THR A 405 -14.08 38.51 29.06
#